data_AF-A0A0F3RJW8-F1
#
_entry.id   AF-A0A0F3RJW8-F1
#
_cell.length_a   1.000
_cell.length_b   1.000
_cell.length_c   1.000
_cell.angle_alpha   90.00
_cell.angle_beta   90.00
_cell.angle_gamma   90.00
#
_symmetry.space_group_name_H-M   'P 1'
#
loop_
_entity.id
_entity.type
_entity.pdbx_description
1 polymer ?
#
loop_
_entity_poly.entity_id
_entity_poly.type
_entity_poly.pdbx_seq_one_letter_code
_entity_poly.pdbx_strand_id
1 'polypeptide(L)'
;MDYVIYTFGGGDLLWHVFNGIGRVFASNSEYFTPVGHLALTIGGIWAATRAIFRGNIGILLWSGFSIDIYFYAVICPKATVWLKDEVSMSAPVKVDNIPIGIAMFASLSSQTSYFVSKCW
;
A
#
# COMPACT_ATOMS: atom_id res chain seq x y z
N MET A 1 10.94 0.06 -5.46
CA MET A 1 9.73 -0.29 -6.23
C MET A 1 9.13 1.02 -6.66
N ASP A 2 9.03 1.25 -7.96
CA ASP A 2 8.73 2.57 -8.50
C ASP A 2 7.38 2.50 -9.23
N TYR A 3 6.43 3.30 -8.78
CA TYR A 3 5.09 3.38 -9.37
C TYR A 3 4.91 4.74 -10.04
N VAL A 4 4.20 4.77 -11.17
CA VAL A 4 3.88 6.00 -11.89
C VAL A 4 2.38 6.24 -11.78
N ILE A 5 2.00 7.45 -11.37
CA ILE A 5 0.61 7.89 -11.28
C ILE A 5 0.41 9.06 -12.22
N TYR A 6 -0.61 8.94 -13.08
CA TYR A 6 -1.01 9.97 -14.04
C TYR A 6 -2.15 10.83 -13.48
N THR A 7 -2.07 12.14 -13.68
CA THR A 7 -3.15 13.09 -13.32
C THR A 7 -3.26 14.19 -14.37
N PHE A 8 -4.40 14.89 -14.38
CA PHE A 8 -4.70 15.96 -15.31
C PHE A 8 -5.17 17.19 -14.52
N GLY A 9 -4.30 18.20 -14.38
CA GLY A 9 -4.67 19.51 -13.82
C GLY A 9 -4.83 19.56 -12.29
N GLY A 10 -4.48 18.48 -11.58
CA GLY A 10 -4.58 18.35 -10.13
C GLY A 10 -3.29 17.91 -9.44
N GLY A 11 -2.14 18.04 -10.11
CA GLY A 11 -0.85 17.55 -9.61
C GLY A 11 -0.44 18.07 -8.23
N ASP A 12 -0.76 19.32 -7.91
CA ASP A 12 -0.41 19.97 -6.64
C ASP A 12 -1.17 19.36 -5.44
N LEU A 13 -2.48 19.16 -5.59
CA LEU A 13 -3.31 18.48 -4.59
C LEU A 13 -2.83 17.04 -4.38
N LEU A 14 -2.54 16.34 -5.48
CA LEU A 14 -2.09 14.95 -5.44
C LEU A 14 -0.73 14.84 -4.75
N TRP A 15 0.17 15.79 -5.01
CA TRP A 15 1.44 15.90 -4.31
C TRP A 15 1.25 16.11 -2.82
N HIS A 16 0.38 17.04 -2.39
CA HIS A 16 0.11 17.28 -0.97
C HIS A 16 -0.42 16.03 -0.26
N VAL A 17 -1.35 15.30 -0.88
CA VAL A 17 -1.91 14.05 -0.33
C VAL A 17 -0.83 12.98 -0.20
N PHE A 18 -0.08 12.69 -1.28
CA PHE A 18 0.95 11.66 -1.24
C PHE A 18 2.12 12.02 -0.33
N ASN A 19 2.49 13.29 -0.24
CA ASN A 19 3.51 13.75 0.69
C ASN A 19 3.01 13.65 2.14
N GLY A 20 1.73 13.92 2.40
CA GLY A 20 1.08 13.66 3.69
C GLY A 20 1.13 12.18 4.08
N ILE A 21 0.75 11.30 3.16
CA ILE A 21 0.84 9.84 3.33
C ILE A 21 2.30 9.43 3.57
N GLY A 22 3.24 9.87 2.73
CA GLY A 22 4.66 9.58 2.86
C GLY A 22 5.24 10.01 4.20
N ARG A 23 4.76 11.11 4.80
CA ARG A 23 5.12 11.55 6.15
C ARG A 23 4.53 10.67 7.25
N VAL A 24 3.25 10.30 7.15
CA VAL A 24 2.60 9.36 8.10
C VAL A 24 3.31 8.01 8.10
N PHE A 25 3.78 7.60 6.93
CA PHE A 25 4.48 6.34 6.71
C PHE A 25 6.01 6.51 6.66
N ALA A 26 6.57 7.67 7.04
CA ALA A 26 8.00 7.92 7.02
C ALA A 26 8.75 6.95 7.96
N SER A 27 9.97 6.59 7.56
CA SER A 27 10.87 5.68 8.28
C SER A 27 10.92 6.02 9.77
N ASN A 28 10.59 5.04 10.63
CA ASN A 28 10.47 5.15 12.10
C ASN A 28 9.15 5.66 12.68
N SER A 29 8.01 5.27 12.10
CA SER A 29 6.78 5.24 12.89
C SER A 29 6.90 4.16 13.99
N GLU A 30 7.23 4.58 15.20
CA GLU A 30 7.09 3.79 16.45
C GLU A 30 5.66 3.25 16.67
N TYR A 31 4.71 3.61 15.82
CA TYR A 31 3.31 3.23 15.96
C TYR A 31 2.93 2.11 14.99
N PHE A 32 3.30 2.21 13.71
CA PHE A 32 2.86 1.21 12.72
C PHE A 32 3.62 -0.11 12.80
N THR A 33 4.91 -0.08 13.11
CA THR A 33 5.73 -1.30 13.24
C THR A 33 5.26 -2.18 14.40
N PRO A 34 5.09 -1.68 15.64
CA PRO A 34 4.58 -2.51 16.73
C PRO A 34 3.12 -2.90 16.56
N VAL A 35 2.27 -2.08 15.94
CA VAL A 35 0.88 -2.50 15.63
C VAL A 35 0.87 -3.67 14.65
N GLY A 36 1.72 -3.63 13.61
CA GLY A 36 1.88 -4.76 12.69
C GLY A 36 2.39 -6.02 13.38
N HIS A 37 3.37 -5.90 14.28
CA HIS A 37 3.86 -7.03 15.08
C HIS A 37 2.79 -7.57 16.04
N LEU A 38 2.01 -6.70 16.69
CA LEU A 38 0.91 -7.10 17.57
C LEU A 38 -0.17 -7.85 16.78
N ALA A 39 -0.58 -7.34 15.62
CA ALA A 39 -1.54 -8.02 14.76
C ALA A 39 -1.05 -9.42 14.34
N LEU A 40 0.21 -9.54 13.91
CA LEU A 40 0.80 -10.83 13.54
C LEU A 40 0.92 -11.80 14.71
N THR A 41 1.25 -11.32 15.91
CA THR A 41 1.35 -12.18 17.11
C THR A 41 -0.02 -12.67 17.57
N ILE A 42 -1.04 -11.79 17.61
CA ILE A 42 -2.41 -12.16 17.98
C ILE A 42 -3.02 -13.10 16.95
N GLY A 43 -2.91 -12.76 15.66
CA GLY A 43 -3.33 -13.63 14.56
C GLY A 43 -2.61 -14.97 14.59
N GLY A 44 -1.31 -14.97 14.91
CA GLY A 44 -0.48 -16.17 14.98
C GLY A 44 -0.87 -17.08 16.15
N ILE A 45 -1.12 -16.52 17.34
CA ILE A 45 -1.62 -17.27 18.50
C ILE A 45 -2.98 -17.89 18.19
N TRP A 46 -3.88 -17.12 17.56
CA TRP A 46 -5.19 -17.61 17.16
C TRP A 46 -5.08 -18.75 16.12
N ALA A 47 -4.23 -18.59 15.11
CA ALA A 47 -3.97 -19.60 14.09
C ALA A 47 -3.37 -20.89 14.70
N ALA A 48 -2.39 -20.74 15.59
CA ALA A 48 -1.75 -21.85 16.29
C ALA A 48 -2.75 -22.62 17.14
N THR A 49 -3.57 -21.92 17.92
CA THR A 49 -4.65 -22.51 18.72
C THR A 49 -5.58 -23.33 17.82
N ARG A 50 -6.04 -22.75 16.71
CA ARG A 50 -6.99 -23.41 15.80
C ARG A 50 -6.38 -24.60 15.06
N ALA A 51 -5.09 -24.53 14.71
CA ALA A 51 -4.35 -25.61 14.07
C ALA A 51 -4.19 -26.82 15.01
N ILE A 52 -3.90 -26.59 16.30
CA ILE A 52 -3.77 -27.65 17.31
C ILE A 52 -5.11 -28.35 17.53
N PHE A 53 -6.21 -27.61 17.74
CA PHE A 53 -7.51 -28.21 18.07
C PHE A 53 -8.19 -28.90 16.88
N ARG A 54 -7.92 -28.50 15.63
CA ARG A 54 -8.52 -29.12 14.44
C ARG A 54 -7.62 -30.14 13.75
N GLY A 55 -6.38 -30.33 14.20
CA GLY A 55 -5.44 -31.29 13.63
C GLY A 55 -5.13 -31.05 12.14
N ASN A 56 -5.44 -29.86 11.62
CA ASN A 56 -5.34 -29.53 10.20
C ASN A 56 -4.48 -28.28 10.02
N ILE A 57 -3.26 -28.48 9.51
CA ILE A 57 -2.26 -27.44 9.27
C ILE A 57 -2.73 -26.49 8.15
N GLY A 58 -3.65 -26.92 7.28
CA GLY A 58 -4.25 -26.11 6.22
C GLY A 58 -5.10 -24.94 6.72
N ILE A 59 -5.48 -24.93 8.00
CA ILE A 59 -6.18 -23.78 8.62
C ILE A 59 -5.28 -22.55 8.75
N LEU A 60 -3.96 -22.75 8.73
CA LEU A 60 -2.98 -21.67 8.67
C LEU A 60 -2.99 -20.95 7.31
N LEU A 61 -3.43 -21.63 6.24
CA LEU A 61 -3.48 -21.13 4.86
C LEU A 61 -4.87 -20.59 4.47
N TRP A 62 -5.95 -21.14 5.04
CA TRP A 62 -7.33 -20.83 4.60
C TRP A 62 -8.20 -20.09 5.64
N SER A 63 -7.69 -19.85 6.85
CA SER A 63 -8.45 -19.13 7.89
C SER A 63 -7.90 -17.71 8.12
N GLY A 64 -8.58 -16.92 8.95
CA GLY A 64 -8.38 -15.47 9.13
C GLY A 64 -6.92 -14.99 9.23
N PHE A 65 -5.98 -15.82 9.68
CA PHE A 65 -4.55 -15.48 9.73
C PHE A 65 -3.94 -15.09 8.36
N SER A 66 -4.46 -15.61 7.26
CA SER A 66 -4.04 -15.22 5.91
C SER A 66 -4.36 -13.75 5.62
N ILE A 67 -5.42 -13.20 6.23
CA ILE A 67 -5.78 -11.78 6.07
C ILE A 67 -4.75 -10.88 6.76
N ASP A 68 -4.29 -11.27 7.94
CA ASP A 68 -3.35 -10.47 8.75
C ASP A 68 -1.98 -10.41 8.06
N ILE A 69 -1.52 -11.54 7.53
CA ILE A 69 -0.30 -11.63 6.73
C ILE A 69 -0.44 -10.79 5.45
N TYR A 70 -1.58 -10.86 4.78
CA TYR A 70 -1.85 -10.07 3.58
C TYR A 70 -1.78 -8.57 3.86
N PHE A 71 -2.48 -8.09 4.89
CA PHE A 71 -2.44 -6.67 5.26
C PHE A 71 -1.03 -6.21 5.65
N TYR A 72 -0.30 -7.02 6.41
CA TYR A 72 1.09 -6.70 6.77
C TYR A 72 1.99 -6.64 5.53
N ALA A 73 1.88 -7.60 4.61
CA ALA A 73 2.67 -7.65 3.39
C ALA A 73 2.37 -6.48 2.43
N VAL A 74 1.17 -5.91 2.47
CA VAL A 74 0.74 -4.80 1.60
C VAL A 74 1.08 -3.42 2.20
N ILE A 75 1.16 -3.30 3.53
CA ILE A 75 1.39 -2.03 4.21
C ILE A 75 2.87 -1.82 4.59
N CYS A 76 3.59 -2.89 4.90
CA CYS A 76 4.97 -2.85 5.38
C CYS A 76 5.99 -2.39 4.32
N PRO A 77 6.03 -2.97 3.10
CA PRO A 77 7.02 -2.56 2.10
C PRO A 77 6.71 -1.16 1.58
N LYS A 78 7.76 -0.34 1.54
CA LYS A 78 7.71 1.03 1.04
C LYS A 78 8.02 1.05 -0.45
N ALA A 79 7.35 1.92 -1.17
CA ALA A 79 7.54 2.18 -2.57
C ALA A 79 7.70 3.69 -2.81
N THR A 80 8.33 4.01 -3.92
CA THR A 80 8.48 5.36 -4.45
C THR A 80 7.41 5.57 -5.51
N VAL A 81 6.75 6.73 -5.47
CA VAL A 81 5.73 7.12 -6.43
C VAL A 81 6.20 8.32 -7.23
N TRP A 82 6.05 8.23 -8.54
CA TRP A 82 6.30 9.29 -9.51
C TRP A 82 4.97 9.85 -9.98
N LEU A 83 4.71 11.11 -9.65
CA LEU A 83 3.53 11.84 -10.10
C LEU A 83 3.85 12.50 -11.44
N LYS A 84 3.07 12.16 -12.47
CA LYS A 84 3.12 12.78 -13.80
C LYS A 84 1.79 13.50 -14.04
N ASP A 85 1.84 14.82 -14.17
CA ASP A 85 0.70 15.63 -14.59
C ASP A 85 0.94 16.07 -16.04
N GLU A 86 0.04 15.72 -16.95
CA GLU A 86 0.19 16.06 -18.38
C GLU A 86 -0.33 17.47 -18.73
N VAL A 87 -1.01 18.14 -17.80
CA VAL A 87 -1.68 19.43 -18.06
C VAL A 87 -1.02 20.58 -17.30
N SER A 88 -0.65 20.36 -16.04
CA SER A 88 -0.25 21.47 -15.15
C SER A 88 1.18 21.40 -14.60
N MET A 89 1.90 20.28 -14.70
CA MET A 89 3.29 20.19 -14.21
C MET A 89 4.28 19.96 -15.34
N SER A 90 5.29 20.84 -15.44
CA SER A 90 6.37 20.70 -16.43
C SER A 90 7.40 19.61 -16.10
N ALA A 91 7.43 19.09 -14.86
CA ALA A 91 8.38 18.05 -14.44
C ALA A 91 7.72 17.00 -13.51
N PRO A 92 8.07 15.71 -13.65
CA PRO A 92 7.55 14.66 -12.80
C PRO A 92 8.05 14.81 -11.36
N VAL A 93 7.15 14.73 -10.38
CA VAL A 93 7.49 14.87 -8.96
C VAL A 93 7.58 13.52 -8.28
N LYS A 94 8.66 13.33 -7.51
CA LYS A 94 8.92 12.12 -6.75
C LYS A 94 8.40 12.24 -5.33
N VAL A 95 7.67 11.24 -4.86
CA VAL A 95 7.28 11.09 -3.45
C VAL A 95 7.72 9.73 -2.94
N ASP A 96 8.48 9.73 -1.84
CA ASP A 96 9.03 8.53 -1.23
C ASP A 96 8.19 8.04 -0.04
N ASN A 97 8.46 6.81 0.41
CA ASN A 97 7.92 6.22 1.64
C ASN A 97 6.42 5.88 1.66
N ILE A 98 5.85 5.56 0.50
CA ILE A 98 4.43 5.20 0.38
C ILE A 98 4.26 3.68 0.50
N PRO A 99 3.28 3.16 1.27
CA PRO A 99 2.99 1.73 1.33
C PRO A 99 2.69 1.14 -0.06
N ILE A 100 3.22 -0.05 -0.36
CA ILE A 100 3.10 -0.66 -1.69
C ILE A 100 1.65 -0.84 -2.12
N GLY A 101 0.74 -1.20 -1.20
CA GLY A 101 -0.68 -1.33 -1.50
C GLY A 101 -1.28 -0.06 -2.06
N ILE A 102 -1.05 1.05 -1.37
CA ILE A 102 -1.59 2.35 -1.77
C ILE A 102 -0.98 2.77 -3.11
N ALA A 103 0.34 2.63 -3.27
CA ALA A 103 1.03 2.95 -4.52
C ALA A 103 0.54 2.09 -5.70
N MET A 104 0.33 0.79 -5.49
CA MET A 104 -0.16 -0.14 -6.50
C MET A 104 -1.59 0.20 -6.94
N PHE A 105 -2.53 0.34 -6.01
CA PHE A 105 -3.93 0.66 -6.35
C PHE A 105 -4.05 2.04 -7.02
N ALA A 106 -3.29 3.03 -6.53
CA ALA A 106 -3.29 4.35 -7.13
C ALA A 106 -2.67 4.34 -8.55
N SER A 107 -1.60 3.57 -8.77
CA SER A 107 -1.00 3.42 -10.10
C SER A 107 -1.96 2.74 -11.09
N LEU A 108 -2.60 1.64 -10.70
CA LEU A 108 -3.54 0.90 -11.55
C LEU A 108 -4.73 1.78 -11.94
N SER A 109 -5.36 2.43 -10.96
CA SER A 109 -6.49 3.32 -11.22
C SER A 109 -6.10 4.45 -12.17
N SER A 110 -4.96 5.11 -11.93
CA SER A 110 -4.50 6.20 -12.80
C SER A 110 -4.14 5.74 -14.21
N GLN A 111 -3.56 4.55 -14.38
CA GLN A 111 -3.27 3.99 -15.70
C GLN A 111 -4.54 3.65 -16.48
N THR A 112 -5.56 3.10 -15.81
CA THR A 112 -6.85 2.85 -16.43
C THR A 112 -7.53 4.16 -16.84
N SER A 113 -7.54 5.16 -15.96
CA SER A 113 -8.08 6.49 -16.29
C SER A 113 -7.33 7.12 -17.48
N TYR A 114 -6.00 7.06 -17.47
CA TYR A 114 -5.17 7.57 -18.56
C TYR A 114 -5.44 6.87 -19.89
N PHE A 115 -5.58 5.53 -19.87
CA PHE A 115 -5.91 4.76 -21.06
C PHE A 115 -7.27 5.16 -21.63
N VAL A 116 -8.29 5.28 -20.78
CA VAL A 116 -9.63 5.73 -21.20
C VAL A 116 -9.58 7.15 -21.77
N SER A 117 -8.86 8.07 -21.13
CA SER A 117 -8.70 9.45 -21.61
C SER A 117 -7.97 9.57 -22.96
N LYS A 118 -7.20 8.55 -23.37
CA LYS A 118 -6.53 8.51 -24.69
C LYS A 118 -7.35 7.86 -25.79
N CYS A 119 -8.37 7.07 -25.43
CA CYS A 119 -9.22 6.38 -26.41
C CYS A 119 -10.36 7.25 -26.95
N TRP A 120 -10.61 8.40 -26.32
CA TRP A 120 -11.56 9.43 -26.75
C TRP A 120 -10.81 10.65 -27.28
#